data_AF-A0A0N8JWX8-F1
#
_entry.id   AF-A0A0N8JWX8-F1
#
_cell.length_a   1.000
_cell.length_b   1.000
_cell.length_c   1.000
_cell.angle_alpha   90.00
_cell.angle_beta   90.00
_cell.angle_gamma   90.00
#
_symmetry.space_group_name_H-M   'P 1'
#
loop_
_entity.id
_entity.type
_entity.pdbx_description
1 polymer ?
#
loop_
_entity_poly.entity_id
_entity_poly.type
_entity_poly.pdbx_seq_one_letter_code
_entity_poly.pdbx_strand_id
1 'polypeptide(L)'
;MAFGEIIDKVGGMGRFQFIQLSLICLPMLMLASHNLLQNFVAMVPPHHCQAPKNFSESNLDPKDIVLVTVPLDSKGRPFKCQRYSSPRWYLLAENGSLGDGSSVQGTRSPPLTDLQGCEDGWEYEMTDRSSTIISEVGACGEAGWQHWIQFGRKKLMLISHLMMAVGGTCATFAPSFFLFCLFRFFCGMALSGFVLNAHSLNVEWIPTQARTMTVATTGYCYTMGQLLLSGVAYLLRDWRWLTLAVSLPFYICFLYSWWFQESARWLVLSGKSDQAVKCVKTVARINGCKAEGEKIDVEVLQKSMKKELSCSQETHSALDLFRLSSLRMITLCLSAVWFSTSFAYYGLALDLQKFGVSIYLIQVIFGAVDIPAKIIITASLSHFGRCRSQSVVLIVAGVTILINILVPYDQQILRTSLAVLGKGCLAASFNVCFLYSGELYPTVIRQNGMGWVSMTARVGAMVAPMVQLLGETTAWLPGLIYGGVPILSGLVAIFLPETMSTPLPETIQDVEERIANKKCQRATKKQEAEPKDTDSFPLKETA
;
A
#
# COMPACT_ATOMS: atom_id res chain seq x y z
N MET A 1 19.56 -30.51 11.87
CA MET A 1 19.89 -29.07 11.91
C MET A 1 19.05 -28.39 10.86
N ALA A 2 18.14 -27.51 11.28
CA ALA A 2 17.42 -26.66 10.33
C ALA A 2 18.36 -25.55 9.80
N PHE A 3 18.07 -24.98 8.63
CA PHE A 3 18.90 -23.90 8.06
C PHE A 3 19.06 -22.69 9.01
N GLY A 4 18.08 -22.44 9.88
CA GLY A 4 18.18 -21.40 10.92
C GLY A 4 19.36 -21.60 11.87
N GLU A 5 19.65 -22.84 12.27
CA GLU A 5 20.79 -23.16 13.15
C GLU A 5 22.13 -22.89 12.47
N ILE A 6 22.20 -22.97 11.14
CA ILE A 6 23.40 -22.61 10.38
C ILE A 6 23.64 -21.10 10.46
N ILE A 7 22.59 -20.29 10.31
CA ILE A 7 22.70 -18.83 10.45
C ILE A 7 23.18 -18.47 11.87
N ASP A 8 22.62 -19.12 12.89
CA ASP A 8 23.01 -18.88 14.29
C ASP A 8 24.49 -19.23 14.52
N LYS A 9 24.98 -20.36 13.99
CA LYS A 9 26.41 -20.73 14.03
C LYS A 9 27.33 -19.77 13.27
N VAL A 10 26.79 -19.11 12.24
CA VAL A 10 27.51 -18.16 11.38
C VAL A 10 27.42 -16.72 11.94
N GLY A 11 27.02 -16.57 13.21
CA GLY A 11 27.04 -15.31 13.96
C GLY A 11 25.68 -14.67 14.18
N GLY A 12 24.57 -15.35 13.86
CA GLY A 12 23.21 -14.89 14.15
C GLY A 12 22.93 -13.48 13.60
N MET A 13 22.53 -12.55 14.47
CA MET A 13 22.37 -11.14 14.12
C MET A 13 23.72 -10.40 14.16
N GLY A 14 24.60 -10.75 13.22
CA GLY A 14 25.96 -10.21 13.12
C GLY A 14 26.07 -8.95 12.24
N ARG A 15 27.32 -8.53 12.00
CA ARG A 15 27.65 -7.32 11.21
C ARG A 15 27.06 -7.36 9.80
N PHE A 16 27.08 -8.53 9.15
CA PHE A 16 26.54 -8.71 7.81
C PHE A 16 25.05 -8.39 7.75
N GLN A 17 24.27 -8.91 8.71
CA GLN A 17 22.82 -8.69 8.78
C GLN A 17 22.48 -7.22 8.99
N PHE A 18 23.22 -6.52 9.86
CA PHE A 18 23.05 -5.08 10.05
C PHE A 18 23.39 -4.26 8.79
N ILE A 19 24.49 -4.58 8.12
CA ILE A 19 24.86 -3.89 6.87
C ILE A 19 23.80 -4.15 5.79
N GLN A 20 23.38 -5.40 5.60
CA GLN A 20 22.37 -5.77 4.62
C GLN A 20 21.03 -5.08 4.88
N LEU A 21 20.57 -5.08 6.13
CA LEU A 21 19.34 -4.39 6.53
C LEU A 21 19.44 -2.89 6.23
N SER A 22 20.56 -2.26 6.60
CA SER A 22 20.79 -0.82 6.37
C SER A 22 20.77 -0.47 4.88
N LEU A 23 21.38 -1.31 4.04
CA LEU A 23 21.39 -1.13 2.58
C LEU A 23 20.02 -1.32 1.93
N ILE A 24 19.12 -2.12 2.52
CA ILE A 24 17.73 -2.28 2.05
C ILE A 24 16.83 -1.16 2.56
N CYS A 25 17.13 -0.58 3.73
CA CYS A 25 16.35 0.52 4.31
C CYS A 25 16.35 1.79 3.44
N LEU A 26 17.48 2.13 2.84
CA LEU A 26 17.61 3.31 1.96
C LEU A 26 16.65 3.29 0.75
N PRO A 27 16.59 2.24 -0.07
CA PRO A 27 15.69 2.17 -1.22
C PRO A 27 14.23 2.05 -0.76
N MET A 28 13.97 1.40 0.38
CA MET A 28 12.63 1.37 0.98
C MET A 28 12.13 2.77 1.38
N LEU A 29 13.03 3.64 1.84
CA LEU A 29 12.73 5.04 2.13
C LEU A 29 12.33 5.79 0.83
N MET A 30 13.12 5.63 -0.24
CA MET A 30 12.82 6.24 -1.54
C MET A 30 11.56 5.67 -2.20
N LEU A 31 11.19 4.43 -1.87
CA LEU A 31 10.08 3.73 -2.48
C LEU A 31 8.71 4.33 -2.11
N ALA A 32 8.58 4.78 -0.86
CA ALA A 32 7.39 5.49 -0.40
C ALA A 32 7.15 6.75 -1.25
N SER A 33 8.24 7.41 -1.63
CA SER A 33 8.21 8.61 -2.45
C SER A 33 7.57 8.36 -3.82
N HIS A 34 7.94 7.28 -4.53
CA HIS A 34 7.31 6.94 -5.81
C HIS A 34 5.85 6.51 -5.67
N ASN A 35 5.51 5.80 -4.60
CA ASN A 35 4.17 5.26 -4.40
C ASN A 35 3.13 6.35 -4.09
N LEU A 36 3.53 7.41 -3.38
CA LEU A 36 2.65 8.53 -3.00
C LEU A 36 2.89 9.78 -3.86
N LEU A 37 3.80 9.72 -4.83
CA LEU A 37 4.11 10.82 -5.74
C LEU A 37 2.87 11.34 -6.48
N GLN A 38 1.92 10.46 -6.79
CA GLN A 38 0.69 10.82 -7.50
C GLN A 38 -0.16 11.85 -6.76
N ASN A 39 -0.11 11.89 -5.42
CA ASN A 39 -0.84 12.87 -4.62
C ASN A 39 -0.43 14.31 -4.94
N PHE A 40 0.82 14.51 -5.40
CA PHE A 40 1.37 15.82 -5.74
C PHE A 40 1.38 16.08 -7.24
N VAL A 41 1.52 15.02 -8.06
CA VAL A 41 1.65 15.16 -9.52
C VAL A 41 0.31 15.15 -10.26
N ALA A 42 -0.73 14.51 -9.72
CA ALA A 42 -2.03 14.35 -10.37
C ALA A 42 -3.11 15.29 -9.81
N MET A 43 -2.73 16.36 -9.11
CA MET A 43 -3.67 17.35 -8.61
C MET A 43 -4.28 18.14 -9.77
N VAL A 44 -5.57 18.45 -9.69
CA VAL A 44 -6.24 19.35 -10.64
C VAL A 44 -6.29 20.75 -10.03
N PRO A 45 -5.81 21.81 -10.70
CA PRO A 45 -5.94 23.16 -10.24
C PRO A 45 -7.38 23.61 -10.45
N PRO A 46 -7.81 24.66 -9.75
CA PRO A 46 -9.03 25.36 -10.12
C PRO A 46 -8.95 25.80 -11.59
N HIS A 47 -9.99 25.47 -12.33
CA HIS A 47 -10.11 25.76 -13.75
C HIS A 47 -11.55 26.13 -14.07
N HIS A 48 -11.71 27.00 -15.05
CA HIS A 48 -12.98 27.43 -15.60
C HIS A 48 -12.96 27.28 -17.13
N CYS A 49 -14.12 27.31 -17.77
CA CYS A 49 -14.18 27.24 -19.22
C CYS A 49 -13.46 28.45 -19.84
N GLN A 50 -12.70 28.21 -20.90
CA GLN A 50 -12.14 29.30 -21.70
C GLN A 50 -13.26 30.12 -22.35
N ALA A 51 -13.09 31.45 -22.37
CA ALA A 51 -14.04 32.35 -23.01
C ALA A 51 -14.11 32.08 -24.53
N PRO A 52 -15.28 32.27 -25.19
CA PRO A 52 -15.39 32.12 -26.64
C PRO A 52 -14.40 33.05 -27.36
N LYS A 53 -13.80 32.59 -28.47
CA LYS A 53 -12.75 33.31 -29.23
C LYS A 53 -13.12 34.75 -29.64
N ASN A 54 -14.41 35.05 -29.76
CA ASN A 54 -14.93 36.39 -30.06
C ASN A 54 -14.62 37.44 -28.97
N PHE A 55 -14.22 37.01 -27.76
CA PHE A 55 -13.87 37.89 -26.64
C PHE A 55 -12.39 38.29 -26.61
N SER A 56 -11.51 37.59 -27.33
CA SER A 56 -10.07 37.91 -27.38
C SER A 56 -9.77 39.28 -28.03
N GLU A 57 -10.72 39.83 -28.78
CA GLU A 57 -10.62 41.15 -29.43
C GLU A 57 -11.34 42.28 -28.65
N SER A 58 -11.94 41.96 -27.50
CA SER A 58 -12.70 42.93 -26.69
C SER A 58 -11.83 43.59 -25.61
N ASN A 59 -11.95 44.92 -25.43
CA ASN A 59 -11.20 45.70 -24.42
C ASN A 59 -11.70 45.50 -22.96
N LEU A 60 -12.29 44.35 -22.64
CA LEU A 60 -12.85 44.04 -21.32
C LEU A 60 -11.77 43.50 -20.37
N ASP A 61 -11.89 43.81 -19.08
CA ASP A 61 -11.00 43.24 -18.05
C ASP A 61 -11.24 41.72 -17.97
N PRO A 62 -10.19 40.87 -17.84
CA PRO A 62 -10.34 39.42 -17.75
C PRO A 62 -11.32 38.94 -16.66
N LYS A 63 -11.51 39.69 -15.57
CA LYS A 63 -12.49 39.36 -14.53
C LYS A 63 -13.93 39.53 -15.00
N ASP A 64 -14.19 40.56 -15.81
CA ASP A 64 -15.50 40.85 -16.39
C ASP A 64 -15.86 39.81 -17.47
N ILE A 65 -14.86 39.33 -18.21
CA ILE A 65 -15.01 38.24 -19.18
C ILE A 65 -15.43 36.95 -18.46
N VAL A 66 -14.78 36.58 -17.36
CA VAL A 66 -15.14 35.38 -16.58
C VAL A 66 -16.54 35.50 -15.97
N LEU A 67 -16.91 36.67 -15.45
CA LEU A 67 -18.23 36.92 -14.85
C LEU A 67 -19.38 36.74 -15.85
N VAL A 68 -19.19 37.18 -17.09
CA VAL A 68 -20.21 37.14 -18.15
C VAL A 68 -20.30 35.77 -18.82
N THR A 69 -19.22 35.00 -18.80
CA THR A 69 -19.10 33.71 -19.50
C THR A 69 -19.27 32.50 -18.58
N VAL A 70 -18.91 32.60 -17.30
CA VAL A 70 -18.91 31.47 -16.35
C VAL A 70 -19.77 31.81 -15.13
N PRO A 71 -20.76 30.96 -14.77
CA PRO A 71 -21.54 31.18 -13.55
C PRO A 71 -20.67 31.06 -12.30
N LEU A 72 -21.02 31.82 -11.26
CA LEU A 72 -20.36 31.75 -9.95
C LEU A 72 -21.16 30.87 -8.98
N ASP A 73 -20.47 30.04 -8.19
CA ASP A 73 -21.02 29.29 -7.06
C ASP A 73 -21.40 30.26 -5.93
N SER A 74 -22.19 29.78 -4.97
CA SER A 74 -22.60 30.42 -3.70
C SER A 74 -21.47 31.11 -2.90
N LYS A 75 -20.20 30.80 -3.21
CA LYS A 75 -18.98 31.37 -2.62
C LYS A 75 -18.22 32.34 -3.55
N GLY A 76 -18.82 32.77 -4.66
CA GLY A 76 -18.21 33.69 -5.62
C GLY A 76 -17.08 33.10 -6.47
N ARG A 77 -17.01 31.77 -6.61
CA ARG A 77 -16.00 31.07 -7.42
C ARG A 77 -16.60 30.57 -8.73
N PRO A 78 -15.88 30.63 -9.86
CA PRO A 78 -16.40 30.13 -11.13
C PRO A 78 -16.73 28.62 -11.07
N PHE A 79 -17.83 28.23 -11.69
CA PHE A 79 -18.23 26.85 -11.85
C PHE A 79 -17.19 26.06 -12.65
N LYS A 80 -16.96 24.81 -12.25
CA LYS A 80 -16.10 23.88 -12.96
C LYS A 80 -16.87 23.26 -14.11
N CYS A 81 -16.25 23.18 -15.27
CA CYS A 81 -16.74 22.41 -16.43
C CYS A 81 -18.00 22.90 -17.15
N GLN A 82 -18.55 24.04 -16.74
CA GLN A 82 -19.77 24.59 -17.30
C GLN A 82 -19.63 26.10 -17.52
N ARG A 83 -20.14 26.56 -18.66
CA ARG A 83 -20.27 27.98 -19.01
C ARG A 83 -21.67 28.28 -19.48
N TYR A 84 -22.03 29.57 -19.51
CA TYR A 84 -23.27 29.99 -20.15
C TYR A 84 -23.23 29.69 -21.66
N SER A 85 -24.35 29.20 -22.20
CA SER A 85 -24.55 28.98 -23.64
C SER A 85 -24.45 30.29 -24.44
N SER A 86 -24.80 31.42 -23.81
CA SER A 86 -24.65 32.77 -24.35
C SER A 86 -24.14 33.73 -23.28
N PRO A 87 -23.22 34.66 -23.62
CA PRO A 87 -22.66 35.62 -22.66
C PRO A 87 -23.76 36.49 -22.03
N ARG A 88 -23.77 36.60 -20.69
CA ARG A 88 -24.80 37.34 -19.94
C ARG A 88 -24.36 38.76 -19.61
N TRP A 89 -24.49 39.66 -20.57
CA TRP A 89 -24.06 41.06 -20.48
C TRP A 89 -24.72 41.87 -19.35
N TYR A 90 -25.92 41.49 -18.90
CA TYR A 90 -26.62 42.19 -17.82
C TYR A 90 -25.87 42.14 -16.48
N LEU A 91 -25.01 41.14 -16.27
CA LEU A 91 -24.19 41.01 -15.04
C LEU A 91 -23.15 42.13 -14.89
N LEU A 92 -22.74 42.77 -15.99
CA LEU A 92 -21.88 43.95 -15.95
C LEU A 92 -22.65 45.23 -15.60
N ALA A 93 -23.95 45.27 -15.93
CA ALA A 93 -24.79 46.43 -15.67
C ALA A 93 -25.12 46.60 -14.18
N GLU A 94 -25.23 45.52 -13.41
CA GLU A 94 -25.43 45.57 -11.95
C GLU A 94 -24.23 46.16 -11.19
N ASN A 95 -23.01 46.01 -11.70
CA ASN A 95 -21.81 46.59 -11.08
C ASN A 95 -21.63 48.09 -11.38
N GLY A 96 -22.36 48.62 -12.37
CA GLY A 96 -22.16 49.97 -12.91
C GLY A 96 -23.14 51.04 -12.40
N SER A 97 -24.10 50.72 -11.54
CA SER A 97 -25.11 51.70 -11.12
C SER A 97 -25.60 51.48 -9.69
N LEU A 98 -25.01 52.22 -8.75
CA LEU A 98 -25.72 52.70 -7.55
C LEU A 98 -26.78 53.69 -8.03
N GLY A 99 -27.98 53.19 -8.30
CA GLY A 99 -29.11 53.97 -8.80
C GLY A 99 -30.43 53.25 -8.59
N ASP A 100 -30.93 53.35 -7.36
CA ASP A 100 -32.33 53.39 -6.93
C ASP A 100 -33.34 52.31 -7.41
N GLY A 101 -33.87 51.58 -6.42
CA GLY A 101 -35.29 51.19 -6.38
C GLY A 101 -35.80 50.12 -7.36
N SER A 102 -35.52 48.85 -7.10
CA SER A 102 -36.56 47.80 -7.03
C SER A 102 -35.96 46.45 -6.64
N SER A 103 -36.33 45.98 -5.46
CA SER A 103 -36.06 44.63 -4.98
C SER A 103 -36.76 43.60 -5.87
N VAL A 104 -36.05 43.03 -6.84
CA VAL A 104 -36.46 41.78 -7.50
C VAL A 104 -35.68 40.65 -6.84
N GLN A 105 -36.40 39.94 -5.98
CA GLN A 105 -36.02 38.72 -5.32
C GLN A 105 -35.71 37.65 -6.38
N GLY A 106 -34.42 37.38 -6.59
CA GLY A 106 -33.91 36.54 -7.66
C GLY A 106 -32.83 35.57 -7.22
N THR A 107 -32.97 34.94 -6.05
CA THR A 107 -32.31 33.66 -5.74
C THR A 107 -32.89 32.54 -6.63
N ARG A 108 -32.71 32.67 -7.95
CA ARG A 108 -32.83 31.57 -8.88
C ARG A 108 -31.42 31.23 -9.32
N SER A 109 -30.90 30.13 -8.78
CA SER A 109 -29.95 29.29 -9.52
C SER A 109 -30.39 29.27 -11.00
N PRO A 110 -29.50 29.60 -11.95
CA PRO A 110 -29.86 29.69 -13.36
C PRO A 110 -30.53 28.37 -13.78
N PRO A 111 -31.60 28.41 -14.59
CA PRO A 111 -32.19 27.18 -15.10
C PRO A 111 -31.09 26.36 -15.80
N LEU A 112 -30.97 25.08 -15.42
CA LEU A 112 -29.96 24.12 -15.93
C LEU A 112 -29.95 24.00 -17.46
N THR A 113 -30.95 24.55 -18.16
CA THR A 113 -31.13 24.55 -19.60
C THR A 113 -30.21 25.51 -20.38
N ASP A 114 -29.53 26.45 -19.72
CA ASP A 114 -28.68 27.46 -20.40
C ASP A 114 -27.17 27.24 -20.17
N LEU A 115 -26.76 26.07 -19.68
CA LEU A 115 -25.36 25.72 -19.44
C LEU A 115 -24.86 24.74 -20.48
N GLN A 116 -23.68 25.02 -21.03
CA GLN A 116 -22.98 24.15 -21.99
C GLN A 116 -21.62 23.72 -21.40
N GLY A 117 -21.14 22.55 -21.82
CA GLY A 117 -19.77 22.11 -21.54
C GLY A 117 -18.73 23.01 -22.21
N CYS A 118 -17.50 22.98 -21.71
CA CYS A 118 -16.40 23.79 -22.25
C CYS A 118 -15.88 23.22 -23.59
N GLU A 119 -16.53 23.56 -24.71
CA GLU A 119 -16.08 23.13 -26.05
C GLU A 119 -14.81 23.84 -26.53
N ASP A 120 -14.55 25.05 -26.04
CA ASP A 120 -13.41 25.90 -26.46
C ASP A 120 -12.14 25.72 -25.62
N GLY A 121 -12.11 24.76 -24.69
CA GLY A 121 -10.97 24.51 -23.80
C GLY A 121 -11.14 25.12 -22.40
N TRP A 122 -10.03 25.17 -21.65
CA TRP A 122 -10.00 25.45 -20.22
C TRP A 122 -8.99 26.54 -19.88
N GLU A 123 -9.38 27.49 -19.06
CA GLU A 123 -8.48 28.45 -18.43
C GLU A 123 -8.24 28.04 -16.98
N TYR A 124 -6.98 28.12 -16.56
CA TYR A 124 -6.54 27.70 -15.23
C TYR A 124 -6.09 28.94 -14.46
N GLU A 125 -6.65 29.16 -13.26
CA GLU A 125 -6.20 30.25 -12.39
C GLU A 125 -4.89 29.83 -11.72
N MET A 126 -3.76 30.20 -12.34
CA MET A 126 -2.41 29.78 -11.94
C MET A 126 -1.81 30.70 -10.87
N THR A 127 -2.46 30.80 -9.71
CA THR A 127 -1.87 31.50 -8.56
C THR A 127 -0.80 30.67 -7.83
N ASP A 128 -0.72 29.34 -8.07
CA ASP A 128 0.25 28.46 -7.38
C ASP A 128 0.90 27.33 -8.23
N ARG A 129 0.71 27.29 -9.57
CA ARG A 129 1.57 26.70 -10.65
C ARG A 129 0.83 26.20 -11.89
N SER A 130 1.62 25.89 -12.93
CA SER A 130 1.25 25.63 -14.31
C SER A 130 1.11 24.15 -14.70
N SER A 131 -0.05 23.87 -15.30
CA SER A 131 -0.44 22.68 -16.04
C SER A 131 -0.68 21.40 -15.25
N THR A 132 -1.80 20.76 -15.56
CA THR A 132 -2.27 19.54 -14.93
C THR A 132 -2.94 18.65 -15.95
N ILE A 133 -2.75 17.36 -15.76
CA ILE A 133 -3.12 16.32 -16.71
C ILE A 133 -4.44 15.71 -16.21
N ILE A 134 -5.58 16.27 -16.61
CA ILE A 134 -6.86 15.56 -16.59
C ILE A 134 -7.67 15.92 -17.83
N SER A 135 -7.78 14.97 -18.75
CA SER A 135 -9.09 14.51 -19.28
C SER A 135 -8.90 13.32 -20.22
N GLU A 136 -9.62 12.25 -19.88
CA GLU A 136 -10.10 11.15 -20.74
C GLU A 136 -9.23 9.90 -21.01
N VAL A 137 -9.95 8.78 -21.06
CA VAL A 137 -9.56 7.42 -20.67
C VAL A 137 -9.56 6.48 -21.87
N GLY A 138 -8.66 5.49 -21.83
CA GLY A 138 -8.81 4.23 -22.58
C GLY A 138 -7.90 3.15 -22.01
N ALA A 139 -8.48 2.07 -21.47
CA ALA A 139 -7.80 0.96 -20.82
C ALA A 139 -7.40 -0.14 -21.82
N CYS A 140 -6.23 -0.77 -21.65
CA CYS A 140 -5.97 -2.09 -22.23
C CYS A 140 -4.85 -2.88 -21.51
N GLY A 141 -5.24 -4.04 -20.96
CA GLY A 141 -4.64 -5.35 -21.27
C GLY A 141 -3.30 -5.74 -20.66
N GLU A 142 -3.34 -6.45 -19.52
CA GLU A 142 -2.26 -7.31 -19.04
C GLU A 142 -2.18 -8.61 -19.87
N ALA A 143 -0.99 -8.94 -20.38
CA ALA A 143 -0.62 -10.33 -20.65
C ALA A 143 0.91 -10.51 -20.67
N GLY A 144 1.39 -11.38 -19.78
CA GLY A 144 2.49 -12.30 -20.11
C GLY A 144 3.84 -12.02 -19.48
N TRP A 145 4.02 -12.28 -18.18
CA TRP A 145 5.38 -12.28 -17.58
C TRP A 145 5.58 -13.32 -16.46
N GLN A 146 5.30 -14.61 -16.74
CA GLN A 146 5.61 -15.72 -15.83
C GLN A 146 7.10 -16.14 -15.83
N HIS A 147 7.95 -15.62 -16.74
CA HIS A 147 9.33 -16.09 -16.93
C HIS A 147 10.36 -15.54 -15.92
N TRP A 148 10.07 -14.47 -15.18
CA TRP A 148 11.06 -13.82 -14.33
C TRP A 148 11.39 -14.54 -13.01
N ILE A 149 10.59 -15.55 -12.63
CA ILE A 149 10.76 -16.33 -11.39
C ILE A 149 12.03 -17.19 -11.42
N GLN A 150 12.58 -17.45 -12.61
CA GLN A 150 13.81 -18.23 -12.79
C GLN A 150 15.10 -17.42 -12.53
N PHE A 151 14.99 -16.10 -12.38
CA PHE A 151 16.13 -15.23 -12.05
C PHE A 151 16.22 -15.02 -10.54
N GLY A 152 17.42 -15.25 -9.97
CA GLY A 152 17.69 -15.10 -8.53
C GLY A 152 17.29 -13.74 -7.96
N ARG A 153 17.04 -13.69 -6.66
CA ARG A 153 16.43 -12.54 -5.96
C ARG A 153 17.28 -11.29 -6.08
N LYS A 154 18.61 -11.42 -6.01
CA LYS A 154 19.55 -10.31 -6.23
C LYS A 154 19.42 -9.70 -7.63
N LYS A 155 19.35 -10.55 -8.66
CA LYS A 155 19.24 -10.10 -10.06
C LYS A 155 17.93 -9.36 -10.29
N LEU A 156 16.83 -9.89 -9.75
CA LEU A 156 15.52 -9.26 -9.87
C LEU A 156 15.46 -7.93 -9.12
N MET A 157 16.12 -7.81 -7.95
CA MET A 157 16.29 -6.52 -7.27
C MET A 157 17.11 -5.53 -8.12
N LEU A 158 18.23 -5.94 -8.72
CA LEU A 158 19.03 -5.07 -9.60
C LEU A 158 18.22 -4.55 -10.79
N ILE A 159 17.49 -5.43 -11.47
CA ILE A 159 16.60 -5.06 -12.59
C ILE A 159 15.53 -4.09 -12.11
N SER A 160 14.93 -4.34 -10.94
CA SER A 160 13.90 -3.46 -10.38
C SER A 160 14.44 -2.06 -10.08
N HIS A 161 15.63 -1.93 -9.49
CA HIS A 161 16.23 -0.60 -9.25
C HIS A 161 16.52 0.14 -10.55
N LEU A 162 17.10 -0.54 -11.55
CA LEU A 162 17.40 0.07 -12.84
C LEU A 162 16.11 0.50 -13.55
N MET A 163 15.09 -0.36 -13.54
CA MET A 163 13.80 -0.08 -14.15
C MET A 163 13.07 1.08 -13.46
N MET A 164 13.19 1.22 -12.13
CA MET A 164 12.68 2.38 -11.39
C MET A 164 13.43 3.67 -11.77
N ALA A 165 14.76 3.62 -11.79
CA ALA A 165 15.60 4.78 -12.08
C ALA A 165 15.39 5.32 -13.50
N VAL A 166 15.43 4.41 -14.50
CA VAL A 166 15.22 4.74 -15.91
C VAL A 166 13.76 5.10 -16.18
N GLY A 167 12.81 4.32 -15.65
CA GLY A 167 11.39 4.62 -15.82
C GLY A 167 11.01 5.98 -15.24
N GLY A 168 11.47 6.31 -14.04
CA GLY A 168 11.15 7.58 -13.37
C GLY A 168 11.78 8.79 -14.05
N THR A 169 13.04 8.68 -14.50
CA THR A 169 13.70 9.73 -15.28
C THR A 169 13.05 9.91 -16.65
N CYS A 170 12.80 8.84 -17.39
CA CYS A 170 12.13 8.92 -18.68
C CYS A 170 10.70 9.46 -18.59
N ALA A 171 9.96 9.13 -17.52
CA ALA A 171 8.63 9.71 -17.27
C ALA A 171 8.69 11.24 -17.13
N THR A 172 9.78 11.79 -16.59
CA THR A 172 9.95 13.25 -16.44
C THR A 172 10.05 13.97 -17.79
N PHE A 173 10.70 13.34 -18.77
CA PHE A 173 10.93 13.90 -20.10
C PHE A 173 9.94 13.41 -21.16
N ALA A 174 8.90 12.70 -20.76
CA ALA A 174 7.92 12.16 -21.68
C ALA A 174 7.20 13.31 -22.43
N PRO A 175 7.24 13.35 -23.78
CA PRO A 175 6.58 14.37 -24.58
C PRO A 175 5.08 14.09 -24.74
N SER A 176 4.64 12.86 -24.48
CA SER A 176 3.25 12.43 -24.56
C SER A 176 2.81 11.69 -23.30
N PHE A 177 1.52 11.77 -22.97
CA PHE A 177 0.93 11.11 -21.80
C PHE A 177 1.00 9.58 -21.89
N PHE A 178 0.83 9.01 -23.09
CA PHE A 178 0.99 7.58 -23.29
C PHE A 178 2.39 7.12 -22.87
N LEU A 179 3.42 7.86 -23.28
CA LEU A 179 4.79 7.52 -22.92
C LEU A 179 5.05 7.73 -21.42
N PHE A 180 4.44 8.77 -20.82
CA PHE A 180 4.46 8.96 -19.37
C PHE A 180 3.85 7.76 -18.62
N CYS A 181 2.65 7.31 -19.03
CA CYS A 181 1.96 6.17 -18.46
C CYS A 181 2.75 4.87 -18.64
N LEU A 182 3.33 4.66 -19.82
CA LEU A 182 4.18 3.50 -20.11
C LEU A 182 5.39 3.46 -19.15
N PHE A 183 6.07 4.59 -18.96
CA PHE A 183 7.20 4.65 -18.02
C PHE A 183 6.76 4.51 -16.55
N ARG A 184 5.61 5.07 -16.18
CA ARG A 184 5.02 4.87 -14.84
C ARG A 184 4.58 3.42 -14.61
N PHE A 185 4.12 2.72 -15.63
CA PHE A 185 3.83 1.29 -15.58
C PHE A 185 5.09 0.48 -15.27
N PHE A 186 6.21 0.76 -15.95
CA PHE A 186 7.50 0.16 -15.63
C PHE A 186 7.95 0.49 -14.19
N CYS A 187 7.73 1.72 -13.70
CA CYS A 187 7.98 2.06 -12.29
C CYS A 187 7.12 1.23 -11.32
N GLY A 188 5.83 1.02 -11.63
CA GLY A 188 4.92 0.20 -10.82
C GLY A 188 5.33 -1.28 -10.75
N MET A 189 5.81 -1.83 -11.88
CA MET A 189 6.40 -3.17 -11.91
C MET A 189 7.68 -3.24 -11.06
N ALA A 190 8.54 -2.24 -11.17
CA ALA A 190 9.79 -2.15 -10.43
C ALA A 190 9.54 -2.06 -8.91
N LEU A 191 8.54 -1.27 -8.51
CA LEU A 191 8.07 -1.15 -7.13
C LEU A 191 7.72 -2.52 -6.56
N SER A 192 6.86 -3.27 -7.25
CA SER A 192 6.37 -4.57 -6.77
C SER A 192 7.48 -5.63 -6.77
N GLY A 193 8.33 -5.63 -7.80
CA GLY A 193 9.50 -6.49 -7.88
C GLY A 193 10.48 -6.26 -6.73
N PHE A 194 10.77 -5.00 -6.40
CA PHE A 194 11.68 -4.67 -5.31
C PHE A 194 11.12 -5.06 -3.93
N VAL A 195 9.88 -4.67 -3.58
CA VAL A 195 9.30 -4.93 -2.24
C VAL A 195 9.32 -6.42 -1.90
N LEU A 196 8.84 -7.27 -2.82
CA LEU A 196 8.71 -8.70 -2.58
C LEU A 196 10.08 -9.36 -2.42
N ASN A 197 11.04 -9.03 -3.28
CA ASN A 197 12.36 -9.65 -3.23
C ASN A 197 13.20 -9.12 -2.04
N ALA A 198 13.10 -7.83 -1.71
CA ALA A 198 13.78 -7.25 -0.56
C ALA A 198 13.29 -7.87 0.76
N HIS A 199 11.97 -8.02 0.93
CA HIS A 199 11.40 -8.66 2.11
C HIS A 199 11.81 -10.14 2.19
N SER A 200 11.74 -10.86 1.07
CA SER A 200 12.07 -12.29 1.02
C SER A 200 13.57 -12.52 1.31
N LEU A 201 14.46 -11.67 0.77
CA LEU A 201 15.90 -11.72 1.03
C LEU A 201 16.24 -11.41 2.49
N ASN A 202 15.59 -10.41 3.10
CA ASN A 202 15.75 -10.07 4.52
C ASN A 202 15.37 -11.25 5.43
N VAL A 203 14.20 -11.85 5.23
CA VAL A 203 13.71 -12.95 6.07
C VAL A 203 14.63 -14.18 6.02
N GLU A 204 15.33 -14.40 4.90
CA GLU A 204 16.20 -15.56 4.73
C GLU A 204 17.57 -15.44 5.38
N TRP A 205 18.12 -14.23 5.47
CA TRP A 205 19.41 -13.97 6.11
C TRP A 205 19.30 -13.64 7.61
N ILE A 206 18.08 -13.38 8.09
CA ILE A 206 17.83 -12.92 9.45
C ILE A 206 17.26 -14.06 10.31
N PRO A 207 17.84 -14.27 11.51
CA PRO A 207 17.38 -15.30 12.44
C PRO A 207 15.95 -15.02 12.89
N THR A 208 15.19 -16.08 13.16
CA THR A 208 13.74 -16.02 13.40
C THR A 208 13.35 -15.04 14.50
N GLN A 209 14.15 -14.93 15.57
CA GLN A 209 13.90 -14.05 16.72
C GLN A 209 13.97 -12.55 16.36
N ALA A 210 14.82 -12.18 15.39
CA ALA A 210 15.02 -10.77 15.00
C ALA A 210 14.11 -10.32 13.84
N ARG A 211 13.37 -11.24 13.20
CA ARG A 211 12.57 -10.93 12.00
C ARG A 211 11.50 -9.87 12.24
N THR A 212 10.78 -9.96 13.35
CA THR A 212 9.73 -8.98 13.69
C THR A 212 10.31 -7.58 13.78
N MET A 213 11.47 -7.42 14.41
CA MET A 213 12.15 -6.12 14.50
C MET A 213 12.61 -5.63 13.13
N THR A 214 13.20 -6.48 12.31
CA THR A 214 13.66 -6.09 10.96
C THR A 214 12.52 -5.65 10.04
N VAL A 215 11.40 -6.40 10.04
CA VAL A 215 10.22 -6.04 9.26
C VAL A 215 9.66 -4.70 9.75
N ALA A 216 9.59 -4.50 11.06
CA ALA A 216 9.18 -3.22 11.65
C ALA A 216 10.11 -2.07 11.22
N THR A 217 11.44 -2.24 11.32
CA THR A 217 12.44 -1.26 10.87
C THR A 217 12.24 -0.88 9.41
N THR A 218 12.04 -1.87 8.55
CA THR A 218 11.76 -1.64 7.13
C THR A 218 10.47 -0.85 6.92
N GLY A 219 9.44 -1.14 7.71
CA GLY A 219 8.19 -0.38 7.75
C GLY A 219 8.35 1.06 8.23
N TYR A 220 9.25 1.34 9.19
CA TYR A 220 9.56 2.70 9.62
C TYR A 220 10.32 3.49 8.56
N CYS A 221 11.25 2.84 7.84
CA CYS A 221 11.96 3.48 6.72
C CYS A 221 10.97 3.94 5.64
N TYR A 222 9.95 3.14 5.34
CA TYR A 222 8.88 3.54 4.43
C TYR A 222 8.13 4.79 4.91
N THR A 223 7.75 4.85 6.19
CA THR A 223 7.08 6.04 6.77
C THR A 223 7.98 7.28 6.75
N MET A 224 9.26 7.12 7.06
CA MET A 224 10.24 8.22 6.95
C MET A 224 10.33 8.71 5.51
N GLY A 225 10.25 7.80 4.53
CA GLY A 225 10.18 8.13 3.12
C GLY A 225 8.96 8.97 2.74
N GLN A 226 7.78 8.63 3.28
CA GLN A 226 6.57 9.43 3.08
C GLN A 226 6.72 10.87 3.64
N LEU A 227 7.32 11.01 4.83
CA LEU A 227 7.60 12.32 5.42
C LEU A 227 8.61 13.11 4.57
N LEU A 228 9.67 12.45 4.13
CA LEU A 228 10.68 13.05 3.26
C LEU A 228 10.07 13.52 1.93
N LEU A 229 9.22 12.70 1.28
CA LEU A 229 8.50 13.08 0.06
C LEU A 229 7.70 14.37 0.29
N SER A 230 7.01 14.49 1.43
CA SER A 230 6.19 15.67 1.72
C SER A 230 7.03 16.94 1.82
N GLY A 231 8.21 16.85 2.45
CA GLY A 231 9.17 17.96 2.51
C GLY A 231 9.77 18.30 1.15
N VAL A 232 10.18 17.29 0.37
CA VAL A 232 10.72 17.48 -0.98
C VAL A 232 9.67 18.08 -1.91
N ALA A 233 8.41 17.63 -1.84
CA ALA A 233 7.31 18.16 -2.64
C ALA A 233 6.98 19.62 -2.29
N TYR A 234 7.15 20.02 -1.02
CA TYR A 234 6.99 21.41 -0.60
C TYR A 234 8.06 22.33 -1.19
N LEU A 235 9.31 21.85 -1.26
CA LEU A 235 10.46 22.58 -1.83
C LEU A 235 10.44 22.60 -3.36
N LEU A 236 10.18 21.44 -3.97
CA LEU A 236 10.14 21.23 -5.42
C LEU A 236 8.70 21.04 -5.87
N ARG A 237 7.98 22.13 -6.11
CA ARG A 237 6.57 22.03 -6.53
C ARG A 237 6.39 21.72 -8.03
N ASP A 238 7.48 21.62 -8.81
CA ASP A 238 7.42 21.29 -10.23
C ASP A 238 7.42 19.79 -10.36
N TRP A 239 6.35 19.23 -10.93
CA TRP A 239 6.18 17.78 -11.01
C TRP A 239 7.35 17.07 -11.70
N ARG A 240 8.00 17.73 -12.67
CA ARG A 240 9.17 17.22 -13.38
C ARG A 240 10.38 17.10 -12.46
N TRP A 241 10.74 18.20 -11.79
CA TRP A 241 11.86 18.22 -10.86
C TRP A 241 11.61 17.33 -9.63
N LEU A 242 10.37 17.25 -9.16
CA LEU A 242 9.96 16.35 -8.08
C LEU A 242 10.11 14.88 -8.49
N THR A 243 9.60 14.52 -9.68
CA THR A 243 9.72 13.14 -10.20
C THR A 243 11.20 12.77 -10.40
N LEU A 244 12.01 13.70 -10.91
CA LEU A 244 13.45 13.51 -11.09
C LEU A 244 14.17 13.32 -9.75
N ALA A 245 13.93 14.20 -8.78
CA ALA A 245 14.56 14.16 -7.46
C ALA A 245 14.28 12.84 -6.71
N VAL A 246 13.08 12.28 -6.89
CA VAL A 246 12.69 11.00 -6.30
C VAL A 246 13.29 9.79 -7.05
N SER A 247 13.53 9.92 -8.36
CA SER A 247 14.03 8.83 -9.21
C SER A 247 15.55 8.69 -9.20
N LEU A 248 16.29 9.81 -9.13
CA LEU A 248 17.77 9.81 -9.21
C LEU A 248 18.47 8.95 -8.13
N PRO A 249 18.02 8.92 -6.87
CA PRO A 249 18.61 8.07 -5.84
C PRO A 249 18.61 6.57 -6.19
N PHE A 250 17.72 6.10 -7.06
CA PHE A 250 17.68 4.70 -7.49
C PHE A 250 18.87 4.29 -8.35
N TYR A 251 19.57 5.21 -9.01
CA TYR A 251 20.84 4.91 -9.69
C TYR A 251 21.93 4.54 -8.67
N ILE A 252 22.01 5.26 -7.57
CA ILE A 252 22.94 4.93 -6.48
C ILE A 252 22.56 3.58 -5.88
N CYS A 253 21.26 3.34 -5.67
CA CYS A 253 20.75 2.06 -5.20
C CYS A 253 21.11 0.89 -6.13
N PHE A 254 21.04 1.11 -7.44
CA PHE A 254 21.46 0.13 -8.44
C PHE A 254 22.96 -0.19 -8.33
N LEU A 255 23.83 0.82 -8.22
CA LEU A 255 25.28 0.63 -8.17
C LEU A 255 25.73 -0.19 -6.95
N TYR A 256 25.26 0.14 -5.75
CA TYR A 256 25.67 -0.64 -4.58
C TYR A 256 24.92 -1.98 -4.43
N SER A 257 23.78 -2.17 -5.12
CA SER A 257 23.04 -3.43 -5.08
C SER A 257 23.86 -4.62 -5.60
N TRP A 258 24.95 -4.39 -6.34
CA TRP A 258 25.92 -5.43 -6.68
C TRP A 258 26.60 -6.07 -5.46
N TRP A 259 26.65 -5.37 -4.33
CA TRP A 259 27.22 -5.88 -3.09
C TRP A 259 26.33 -6.91 -2.38
N PHE A 260 25.02 -6.92 -2.64
CA PHE A 260 24.10 -7.88 -2.01
C PHE A 260 24.53 -9.32 -2.26
N GLN A 261 24.42 -10.16 -1.23
CA GLN A 261 24.57 -11.61 -1.39
C GLN A 261 23.25 -12.20 -1.84
N GLU A 262 23.30 -13.15 -2.77
CA GLU A 262 22.13 -13.92 -3.17
C GLU A 262 21.65 -14.79 -2.00
N SER A 263 20.38 -15.17 -2.02
CA SER A 263 19.84 -16.09 -1.02
C SER A 263 20.55 -17.44 -1.05
N ALA A 264 21.16 -17.83 0.07
CA ALA A 264 21.75 -19.15 0.23
C ALA A 264 20.71 -20.27 0.12
N ARG A 265 19.49 -20.07 0.63
CA ARG A 265 18.38 -21.03 0.48
C ARG A 265 17.99 -21.21 -0.99
N TRP A 266 17.78 -20.11 -1.71
CA TRP A 266 17.42 -20.16 -3.13
C TRP A 266 18.50 -20.84 -3.97
N LEU A 267 19.78 -20.59 -3.68
CA LEU A 267 20.90 -21.21 -4.39
C LEU A 267 20.92 -22.74 -4.19
N VAL A 268 20.66 -23.23 -2.98
CA VAL A 268 20.55 -24.68 -2.71
C VAL A 268 19.37 -25.29 -3.47
N LEU A 269 18.19 -24.66 -3.39
CA LEU A 269 16.98 -25.15 -4.08
C LEU A 269 17.11 -25.10 -5.61
N SER A 270 17.90 -24.17 -6.15
CA SER A 270 18.16 -24.05 -7.59
C SER A 270 19.30 -24.96 -8.08
N GLY A 271 19.80 -25.88 -7.25
CA GLY A 271 20.90 -26.80 -7.59
C GLY A 271 22.30 -26.19 -7.56
N LYS A 272 22.46 -24.91 -7.19
CA LYS A 272 23.75 -24.18 -7.17
C LYS A 272 24.38 -24.21 -5.78
N SER A 273 24.54 -25.41 -5.23
CA SER A 273 24.97 -25.61 -3.83
C SER A 273 26.38 -25.05 -3.54
N ASP A 274 27.30 -25.12 -4.50
CA ASP A 274 28.66 -24.57 -4.33
C ASP A 274 28.67 -23.05 -4.15
N GLN A 275 27.78 -22.35 -4.87
CA GLN A 275 27.63 -20.90 -4.73
C GLN A 275 27.01 -20.56 -3.37
N ALA A 276 26.07 -21.38 -2.89
CA ALA A 276 25.46 -21.20 -1.57
C ALA A 276 26.50 -21.29 -0.46
N VAL A 277 27.39 -22.30 -0.51
CA VAL A 277 28.49 -22.45 0.46
C VAL A 277 29.44 -21.25 0.42
N LYS A 278 29.79 -20.76 -0.78
CA LYS A 278 30.62 -19.54 -0.92
C LYS A 278 29.97 -18.31 -0.29
N CYS A 279 28.66 -18.13 -0.47
CA CYS A 279 27.91 -17.05 0.18
C CYS A 279 27.93 -17.20 1.71
N VAL A 280 27.62 -18.38 2.24
CA VAL A 280 27.64 -18.63 3.70
C VAL A 280 29.04 -18.42 4.30
N LYS A 281 30.10 -18.90 3.64
CA LYS A 281 31.50 -18.67 4.06
C LYS A 281 31.87 -17.18 4.04
N THR A 282 31.34 -16.42 3.08
CA THR A 282 31.53 -14.95 3.02
C THR A 282 30.81 -14.25 4.17
N VAL A 283 29.59 -14.65 4.49
CA VAL A 283 28.84 -14.12 5.64
C VAL A 283 29.54 -14.45 6.96
N ALA A 284 30.01 -15.68 7.13
CA ALA A 284 30.81 -16.09 8.28
C ALA A 284 32.07 -15.25 8.45
N ARG A 285 32.74 -14.91 7.34
CA ARG A 285 33.90 -14.04 7.34
C ARG A 285 33.57 -12.63 7.83
N ILE A 286 32.47 -12.04 7.34
CA ILE A 286 32.04 -10.67 7.71
C ILE A 286 31.60 -10.62 9.18
N ASN A 287 30.98 -11.69 9.68
CA ASN A 287 30.55 -11.82 11.06
C ASN A 287 31.67 -12.18 12.04
N GLY A 288 32.89 -12.48 11.55
CA GLY A 288 34.03 -12.87 12.38
C GLY A 288 34.06 -14.36 12.77
N CYS A 289 33.12 -15.17 12.29
CA CYS A 289 32.97 -16.60 12.57
C CYS A 289 33.63 -17.48 11.49
N LYS A 290 34.85 -17.15 11.04
CA LYS A 290 35.53 -17.86 9.93
C LYS A 290 35.66 -19.37 10.18
N ALA A 291 36.04 -19.77 11.39
CA ALA A 291 36.25 -21.17 11.76
C ALA A 291 34.96 -22.01 11.68
N GLU A 292 33.81 -21.44 12.05
CA GLU A 292 32.51 -22.13 11.91
C GLU A 292 32.04 -22.15 10.45
N GLY A 293 32.35 -21.10 9.68
CA GLY A 293 32.07 -21.05 8.24
C GLY A 293 32.82 -22.11 7.44
N GLU A 294 34.06 -22.42 7.81
CA GLU A 294 34.89 -23.44 7.13
C GLU A 294 34.37 -24.86 7.34
N LYS A 295 33.71 -25.14 8.46
CA LYS A 295 33.06 -26.43 8.77
C LYS A 295 31.79 -26.69 7.96
N ILE A 296 31.27 -25.69 7.24
CA ILE A 296 30.05 -25.80 6.45
C ILE A 296 30.42 -26.16 5.02
N ASP A 297 30.18 -27.42 4.67
CA ASP A 297 30.32 -27.93 3.30
C ASP A 297 28.96 -28.25 2.68
N VAL A 298 28.99 -28.58 1.37
CA VAL A 298 27.79 -28.79 0.55
C VAL A 298 26.86 -29.85 1.17
N GLU A 299 27.42 -30.94 1.68
CA GLU A 299 26.64 -32.02 2.31
C GLU A 299 25.91 -31.57 3.58
N VAL A 300 26.57 -30.77 4.44
CA VAL A 300 25.97 -30.24 5.66
C VAL A 300 24.81 -29.30 5.31
N LEU A 301 25.01 -28.44 4.30
CA LEU A 301 24.02 -27.50 3.85
C LEU A 301 22.81 -28.20 3.21
N GLN A 302 23.04 -29.17 2.30
CA GLN A 302 21.97 -29.96 1.69
C GLN A 302 21.21 -30.80 2.71
N LYS A 303 21.91 -31.42 3.68
CA LYS A 303 21.28 -32.19 4.76
C LYS A 303 20.37 -31.30 5.62
N SER A 304 20.76 -30.06 5.86
CA SER A 304 19.94 -29.09 6.61
C SER A 304 18.68 -28.64 5.87
N MET A 305 18.67 -28.79 4.54
CA MET A 305 17.56 -28.42 3.67
C MET A 305 16.89 -29.62 3.01
N LYS A 306 17.15 -30.85 3.48
CA LYS A 306 16.69 -32.10 2.84
C LYS A 306 15.16 -32.13 2.66
N LYS A 307 14.42 -31.68 3.69
CA LYS A 307 12.94 -31.59 3.67
C LYS A 307 12.43 -30.57 2.65
N GLU A 308 13.11 -29.43 2.51
CA GLU A 308 12.77 -28.39 1.52
C GLU A 308 13.13 -28.84 0.10
N LEU A 309 14.27 -29.54 -0.08
CA LEU A 309 14.75 -30.09 -1.35
C LEU A 309 13.82 -31.17 -1.89
N SER A 310 13.36 -32.11 -1.06
CA SER A 310 12.42 -33.16 -1.49
C SER A 310 11.08 -32.57 -1.92
N CYS A 311 10.61 -31.52 -1.25
CA CYS A 311 9.37 -30.85 -1.58
C CYS A 311 9.51 -29.96 -2.84
N SER A 312 10.68 -29.36 -3.08
CA SER A 312 10.93 -28.57 -4.29
C SER A 312 11.04 -29.41 -5.57
N GLN A 313 11.27 -30.72 -5.46
CA GLN A 313 11.24 -31.65 -6.59
C GLN A 313 9.81 -31.96 -7.05
N GLU A 314 8.82 -31.81 -6.18
CA GLU A 314 7.42 -31.78 -6.59
C GLU A 314 7.13 -30.40 -7.21
N THR A 315 6.74 -30.38 -8.49
CA THR A 315 6.41 -29.12 -9.20
C THR A 315 5.15 -28.50 -8.61
N HIS A 316 5.31 -27.69 -7.55
CA HIS A 316 4.18 -26.98 -6.96
C HIS A 316 3.85 -25.73 -7.80
N SER A 317 2.65 -25.72 -8.35
CA SER A 317 2.13 -24.59 -9.12
C SER A 317 1.49 -23.57 -8.19
N ALA A 318 1.39 -22.31 -8.62
CA ALA A 318 0.61 -21.29 -7.91
C ALA A 318 -0.87 -21.71 -7.71
N LEU A 319 -1.39 -22.60 -8.57
CA LEU A 319 -2.74 -23.15 -8.42
C LEU A 319 -2.90 -24.04 -7.18
N ASP A 320 -1.81 -24.58 -6.64
CA ASP A 320 -1.85 -25.46 -5.47
C ASP A 320 -2.23 -24.70 -4.19
N LEU A 321 -2.05 -23.38 -4.17
CA LEU A 321 -2.59 -22.48 -3.12
C LEU A 321 -4.11 -22.61 -2.97
N PHE A 322 -4.82 -22.90 -4.07
CA PHE A 322 -6.28 -23.01 -4.08
C PHE A 322 -6.78 -24.46 -4.10
N ARG A 323 -5.96 -25.40 -4.55
CA ARG A 323 -6.31 -26.83 -4.58
C ARG A 323 -6.31 -27.44 -3.18
N LEU A 324 -5.33 -27.09 -2.35
CA LEU A 324 -5.22 -27.64 -1.00
C LEU A 324 -6.17 -26.91 -0.06
N SER A 325 -7.09 -27.65 0.55
CA SER A 325 -8.16 -27.10 1.40
C SER A 325 -7.63 -26.24 2.56
N SER A 326 -6.53 -26.68 3.18
CA SER A 326 -5.80 -25.99 4.24
C SER A 326 -5.22 -24.64 3.81
N LEU A 327 -4.55 -24.60 2.65
CA LEU A 327 -3.93 -23.38 2.10
C LEU A 327 -4.96 -22.45 1.47
N ARG A 328 -6.06 -23.00 0.94
CA ARG A 328 -7.15 -22.22 0.33
C ARG A 328 -7.80 -21.30 1.35
N MET A 329 -8.10 -21.80 2.55
CA MET A 329 -8.70 -20.97 3.61
C MET A 329 -7.77 -19.82 4.00
N ILE A 330 -6.48 -20.11 4.22
CA ILE A 330 -5.46 -19.12 4.56
C ILE A 330 -5.33 -18.06 3.45
N THR A 331 -5.24 -18.51 2.19
CA THR A 331 -5.05 -17.63 1.02
C THR A 331 -6.26 -16.74 0.79
N LEU A 332 -7.48 -17.25 0.91
CA LEU A 332 -8.70 -16.43 0.76
C LEU A 332 -8.83 -15.40 1.88
N CYS A 333 -8.59 -15.79 3.14
CA CYS A 333 -8.66 -14.86 4.26
C CYS A 333 -7.57 -13.78 4.18
N LEU A 334 -6.33 -14.16 3.88
CA LEU A 334 -5.25 -13.19 3.68
C LEU A 334 -5.53 -12.27 2.49
N SER A 335 -6.05 -12.81 1.37
CA SER A 335 -6.42 -11.99 0.21
C SER A 335 -7.44 -10.92 0.58
N ALA A 336 -8.48 -11.28 1.34
CA ALA A 336 -9.48 -10.32 1.82
C ALA A 336 -8.87 -9.26 2.75
N VAL A 337 -7.93 -9.64 3.61
CA VAL A 337 -7.23 -8.75 4.53
C VAL A 337 -6.29 -7.78 3.79
N TRP A 338 -5.51 -8.27 2.85
CA TRP A 338 -4.61 -7.46 2.03
C TRP A 338 -5.37 -6.51 1.10
N PHE A 339 -6.41 -7.02 0.43
CA PHE A 339 -7.32 -6.21 -0.38
C PHE A 339 -7.91 -5.07 0.45
N SER A 340 -8.54 -5.40 1.59
CA SER A 340 -9.22 -4.41 2.43
C SER A 340 -8.27 -3.36 3.01
N THR A 341 -7.11 -3.79 3.49
CA THR A 341 -6.11 -2.86 4.06
C THR A 341 -5.65 -1.88 3.01
N SER A 342 -5.31 -2.36 1.82
CA SER A 342 -4.85 -1.54 0.72
C SER A 342 -5.94 -0.61 0.19
N PHE A 343 -7.13 -1.15 -0.05
CA PHE A 343 -8.29 -0.40 -0.50
C PHE A 343 -8.61 0.80 0.40
N ALA A 344 -8.76 0.58 1.71
CA ALA A 344 -9.06 1.67 2.64
C ALA A 344 -7.88 2.63 2.84
N TYR A 345 -6.63 2.12 2.83
CA TYR A 345 -5.44 2.96 2.98
C TYR A 345 -5.29 3.95 1.84
N TYR A 346 -5.38 3.48 0.59
CA TYR A 346 -5.31 4.37 -0.58
C TYR A 346 -6.58 5.22 -0.72
N GLY A 347 -7.76 4.71 -0.34
CA GLY A 347 -8.98 5.51 -0.30
C GLY A 347 -8.83 6.78 0.56
N LEU A 348 -8.25 6.65 1.75
CA LEU A 348 -7.96 7.81 2.62
C LEU A 348 -6.76 8.63 2.13
N ALA A 349 -5.70 7.97 1.68
CA ALA A 349 -4.45 8.64 1.30
C ALA A 349 -4.55 9.43 -0.01
N LEU A 350 -5.54 9.14 -0.86
CA LEU A 350 -5.80 9.87 -2.11
C LEU A 350 -6.84 11.00 -1.92
N ASP A 351 -7.67 10.95 -0.87
CA ASP A 351 -8.73 11.93 -0.60
C ASP A 351 -8.27 13.11 0.28
N LEU A 352 -7.00 13.54 0.12
CA LEU A 352 -6.36 14.55 0.98
C LEU A 352 -7.05 15.92 0.93
N GLN A 353 -7.76 16.23 -0.15
CA GLN A 353 -8.36 17.55 -0.38
C GLN A 353 -9.58 17.84 0.52
N LYS A 354 -10.23 16.81 1.09
CA LYS A 354 -11.45 16.98 1.90
C LYS A 354 -11.22 17.43 3.34
N PHE A 355 -9.97 17.47 3.80
CA PHE A 355 -9.64 17.73 5.20
C PHE A 355 -9.47 19.22 5.54
N GLY A 356 -9.60 20.14 4.58
CA GLY A 356 -9.51 21.59 4.82
C GLY A 356 -8.10 22.09 5.17
N VAL A 357 -7.11 21.21 5.16
CA VAL A 357 -5.69 21.47 5.45
C VAL A 357 -4.89 21.40 4.15
N SER A 358 -3.74 22.08 4.08
CA SER A 358 -2.85 21.96 2.91
C SER A 358 -2.43 20.51 2.67
N ILE A 359 -2.36 20.10 1.40
CA ILE A 359 -2.02 18.72 1.00
C ILE A 359 -0.67 18.26 1.55
N TYR A 360 0.29 19.17 1.70
CA TYR A 360 1.61 18.90 2.26
C TYR A 360 1.52 18.61 3.76
N LEU A 361 0.77 19.43 4.51
CA LEU A 361 0.65 19.28 5.95
C LEU A 361 -0.15 18.03 6.32
N ILE A 362 -1.26 17.74 5.63
CA ILE A 362 -2.02 16.49 5.87
C ILE A 362 -1.19 15.25 5.55
N GLN A 363 -0.35 15.28 4.51
CA GLN A 363 0.56 14.18 4.20
C GLN A 363 1.62 13.98 5.29
N VAL A 364 2.13 15.07 5.88
CA VAL A 364 3.01 15.01 7.06
C VAL A 364 2.29 14.43 8.27
N ILE A 365 1.06 14.86 8.56
CA ILE A 365 0.26 14.32 9.67
C ILE A 365 -0.01 12.82 9.47
N PHE A 366 -0.36 12.42 8.25
CA PHE A 366 -0.52 11.01 7.87
C PHE A 366 0.77 10.22 8.00
N GLY A 367 1.93 10.79 7.64
CA GLY A 367 3.21 10.14 7.88
C GLY A 367 3.55 10.05 9.37
N ALA A 368 3.26 11.09 10.14
CA ALA A 368 3.61 11.18 11.55
C ALA A 368 2.82 10.16 12.40
N VAL A 369 1.53 9.96 12.13
CA VAL A 369 0.68 9.01 12.88
C VAL A 369 1.09 7.54 12.67
N ASP A 370 1.73 7.21 11.56
CA ASP A 370 2.19 5.84 11.31
C ASP A 370 3.24 5.40 12.32
N ILE A 371 4.09 6.32 12.80
CA ILE A 371 5.16 6.01 13.74
C ILE A 371 4.59 5.46 15.06
N PRO A 372 3.75 6.19 15.82
CA PRO A 372 3.16 5.66 17.04
C PRO A 372 2.27 4.45 16.79
N ALA A 373 1.49 4.42 15.69
CA ALA A 373 0.66 3.27 15.36
C ALA A 373 1.49 1.99 15.14
N LYS A 374 2.64 2.09 14.47
CA LYS A 374 3.57 0.97 14.25
C LYS A 374 4.30 0.53 15.53
N ILE A 375 4.58 1.45 16.45
CA ILE A 375 5.15 1.09 17.77
C ILE A 375 4.13 0.29 18.58
N ILE A 376 2.89 0.81 18.67
CA ILE A 376 1.80 0.18 19.41
C ILE A 376 1.52 -1.22 18.86
N ILE A 377 1.43 -1.39 17.54
CA ILE A 377 1.14 -2.70 16.96
C ILE A 377 2.29 -3.68 17.16
N THR A 378 3.55 -3.23 17.05
CA THR A 378 4.72 -4.09 17.26
C THR A 378 4.77 -4.60 18.71
N ALA A 379 4.44 -3.76 19.69
CA ALA A 379 4.26 -4.17 21.08
C ALA A 379 3.03 -5.10 21.25
N SER A 380 1.91 -4.80 20.60
CA SER A 380 0.71 -5.65 20.66
C SER A 380 0.95 -7.06 20.10
N LEU A 381 1.79 -7.19 19.08
CA LEU A 381 2.11 -8.48 18.44
C LEU A 381 2.83 -9.46 19.37
N SER A 382 3.62 -8.97 20.34
CA SER A 382 4.29 -9.82 21.32
C SER A 382 3.36 -10.29 22.44
N HIS A 383 2.35 -9.48 22.81
CA HIS A 383 1.45 -9.77 23.92
C HIS A 383 0.15 -10.50 23.51
N PHE A 384 -0.51 -10.05 22.43
CA PHE A 384 -1.87 -10.49 22.07
C PHE A 384 -1.92 -11.47 20.88
N GLY A 385 -0.79 -11.66 20.19
CA GLY A 385 -0.68 -12.47 18.98
C GLY A 385 -1.01 -11.69 17.70
N ARG A 386 -0.75 -12.32 16.54
CA ARG A 386 -0.87 -11.71 15.20
C ARG A 386 -2.32 -11.59 14.75
N CYS A 387 -3.09 -12.66 14.93
CA CYS A 387 -4.47 -12.75 14.42
C CYS A 387 -5.40 -11.74 15.12
N ARG A 388 -5.32 -11.68 16.45
CA ARG A 388 -6.13 -10.74 17.25
C ARG A 388 -5.75 -9.30 16.97
N SER A 389 -4.45 -9.00 16.95
CA SER A 389 -3.95 -7.66 16.65
C SER A 389 -4.40 -7.18 15.27
N GLN A 390 -4.34 -8.05 14.24
CA GLN A 390 -4.81 -7.73 12.90
C GLN A 390 -6.31 -7.41 12.85
N SER A 391 -7.12 -8.24 13.53
CA SER A 391 -8.57 -8.08 13.55
C SER A 391 -8.97 -6.77 14.24
N VAL A 392 -8.39 -6.49 15.42
CA VAL A 392 -8.69 -5.29 16.21
C VAL A 392 -8.34 -4.03 15.44
N VAL A 393 -7.14 -3.98 14.84
CA VAL A 393 -6.68 -2.79 14.11
C VAL A 393 -7.56 -2.49 12.89
N LEU A 394 -7.99 -3.52 12.14
CA LEU A 394 -8.88 -3.34 10.99
C LEU A 394 -10.30 -2.88 11.40
N ILE A 395 -10.84 -3.43 12.48
CA ILE A 395 -12.15 -3.03 13.01
C ILE A 395 -12.09 -1.58 13.50
N VAL A 396 -11.06 -1.21 14.27
CA VAL A 396 -10.86 0.16 14.75
C VAL A 396 -10.69 1.13 13.57
N ALA A 397 -9.92 0.76 12.54
CA ALA A 397 -9.81 1.56 11.32
C ALA A 397 -11.17 1.79 10.65
N GLY A 398 -11.95 0.72 10.45
CA GLY A 398 -13.25 0.85 9.80
C GLY A 398 -14.26 1.65 10.62
N VAL A 399 -14.33 1.42 11.93
CA VAL A 399 -15.23 2.16 12.84
C VAL A 399 -14.88 3.65 12.87
N THR A 400 -13.60 4.00 12.95
CA THR A 400 -13.18 5.42 12.93
C THR A 400 -13.53 6.12 11.62
N ILE A 401 -13.43 5.42 10.49
CA ILE A 401 -13.87 5.92 9.17
C ILE A 401 -15.40 6.08 9.12
N LEU A 402 -16.17 5.13 9.65
CA LEU A 402 -17.64 5.24 9.69
C LEU A 402 -18.12 6.38 10.59
N ILE A 403 -17.51 6.56 11.76
CA ILE A 403 -17.82 7.69 12.66
C ILE A 403 -17.54 9.01 11.95
N ASN A 404 -16.46 9.09 11.15
CA ASN A 404 -16.11 10.27 10.38
C ASN A 404 -17.24 10.74 9.43
N ILE A 405 -18.05 9.81 8.90
CA ILE A 405 -19.20 10.14 8.02
C ILE A 405 -20.25 10.97 8.76
N LEU A 406 -20.45 10.71 10.06
CA LEU A 406 -21.44 11.39 10.89
C LEU A 406 -20.99 12.79 11.34
N VAL A 407 -19.70 13.10 11.17
CA VAL A 407 -19.12 14.38 11.61
C VAL A 407 -19.40 15.47 10.57
N PRO A 408 -20.04 16.58 10.96
CA PRO A 408 -20.35 17.67 10.04
C PRO A 408 -19.10 18.43 9.59
N TYR A 409 -19.17 19.09 8.42
CA TYR A 409 -18.03 19.69 7.73
C TYR A 409 -17.40 20.90 8.43
N ASP A 410 -18.14 21.52 9.34
CA ASP A 410 -17.71 22.61 10.21
C ASP A 410 -16.69 22.15 11.27
N GLN A 411 -16.73 20.88 11.69
CA GLN A 411 -15.80 20.31 12.67
C GLN A 411 -14.56 19.68 12.04
N GLN A 412 -13.77 20.49 11.34
CA GLN A 412 -12.58 20.03 10.58
C GLN A 412 -11.53 19.31 11.45
N ILE A 413 -11.32 19.77 12.69
CA ILE A 413 -10.35 19.18 13.62
C ILE A 413 -10.76 17.73 13.93
N LEU A 414 -12.00 17.50 14.35
CA LEU A 414 -12.51 16.18 14.69
C LEU A 414 -12.48 15.24 13.47
N ARG A 415 -12.89 15.73 12.31
CA ARG A 415 -12.86 14.99 11.04
C ARG A 415 -11.45 14.55 10.67
N THR A 416 -10.48 15.45 10.82
CA THR A 416 -9.07 15.17 10.53
C THR A 416 -8.51 14.18 11.55
N SER A 417 -8.74 14.37 12.85
CA SER A 417 -8.27 13.47 13.90
C SER A 417 -8.77 12.03 13.71
N LEU A 418 -10.04 11.84 13.37
CA LEU A 418 -10.60 10.51 13.10
C LEU A 418 -10.00 9.86 11.84
N ALA A 419 -9.79 10.63 10.77
CA ALA A 419 -9.16 10.12 9.55
C ALA A 419 -7.69 9.74 9.76
N VAL A 420 -6.98 10.56 10.53
CA VAL A 420 -5.58 10.31 10.93
C VAL A 420 -5.48 9.03 11.76
N LEU A 421 -6.39 8.83 12.72
CA LEU A 421 -6.45 7.60 13.52
C LEU A 421 -6.73 6.37 12.64
N GLY A 422 -7.74 6.43 11.76
CA GLY A 422 -8.07 5.35 10.83
C GLY A 422 -6.91 5.01 9.89
N LYS A 423 -6.24 6.03 9.33
CA LYS A 423 -5.05 5.87 8.49
C LYS A 423 -3.91 5.21 9.24
N GLY A 424 -3.62 5.64 10.47
CA GLY A 424 -2.60 5.04 11.32
C GLY A 424 -2.87 3.56 11.61
N CYS A 425 -4.13 3.20 11.90
CA CYS A 425 -4.55 1.81 12.04
C CYS A 425 -4.33 1.01 10.75
N LEU A 426 -4.68 1.54 9.58
CA LEU A 426 -4.42 0.86 8.31
C LEU A 426 -2.93 0.66 8.02
N ALA A 427 -2.08 1.62 8.39
CA ALA A 427 -0.63 1.48 8.30
C ALA A 427 -0.07 0.42 9.26
N ALA A 428 -0.64 0.31 10.46
CA ALA A 428 -0.33 -0.77 11.39
C ALA A 428 -0.76 -2.14 10.84
N SER A 429 -1.95 -2.23 10.25
CA SER A 429 -2.45 -3.42 9.56
C SER A 429 -1.50 -3.88 8.45
N PHE A 430 -0.97 -2.97 7.63
CA PHE A 430 0.02 -3.31 6.61
C PHE A 430 1.27 -3.99 7.19
N ASN A 431 1.80 -3.49 8.30
CA ASN A 431 2.98 -4.07 8.95
C ASN A 431 2.69 -5.53 9.40
N VAL A 432 1.53 -5.75 10.01
CA VAL A 432 1.09 -7.08 10.42
C VAL A 432 0.84 -7.99 9.21
N CYS A 433 0.25 -7.50 8.12
CA CYS A 433 0.03 -8.27 6.89
C CYS A 433 1.34 -8.86 6.32
N PHE A 434 2.39 -8.03 6.17
CA PHE A 434 3.69 -8.48 5.67
C PHE A 434 4.31 -9.55 6.59
N LEU A 435 4.27 -9.33 7.91
CA LEU A 435 4.80 -10.29 8.88
C LEU A 435 3.99 -11.60 8.86
N TYR A 436 2.66 -11.49 8.94
CA TYR A 436 1.75 -12.61 9.12
C TYR A 436 1.69 -13.50 7.88
N SER A 437 1.70 -12.93 6.67
CA SER A 437 1.81 -13.70 5.43
C SER A 437 3.14 -14.46 5.32
N GLY A 438 4.24 -13.87 5.81
CA GLY A 438 5.53 -14.56 5.88
C GLY A 438 5.58 -15.73 6.87
N GLU A 439 4.80 -15.66 7.96
CA GLU A 439 4.71 -16.72 8.98
C GLU A 439 3.71 -17.83 8.61
N LEU A 440 2.65 -17.51 7.84
CA LEU A 440 1.60 -18.46 7.47
C LEU A 440 1.96 -19.35 6.27
N TYR A 441 2.61 -18.79 5.26
CA TYR A 441 2.93 -19.57 4.07
C TYR A 441 4.18 -20.45 4.25
N PRO A 442 4.11 -21.73 3.84
CA PRO A 442 5.26 -22.62 3.91
C PRO A 442 6.36 -22.16 2.98
N THR A 443 7.63 -22.35 3.37
CA THR A 443 8.81 -21.82 2.68
C THR A 443 8.82 -22.11 1.18
N VAL A 444 8.41 -23.31 0.77
CA VAL A 444 8.42 -23.77 -0.63
C VAL A 444 7.50 -22.96 -1.54
N ILE A 445 6.32 -22.55 -1.06
CA ILE A 445 5.32 -21.78 -1.83
C ILE A 445 5.12 -20.36 -1.31
N ARG A 446 5.93 -19.91 -0.33
CA ARG A 446 5.80 -18.59 0.32
C ARG A 446 5.90 -17.46 -0.68
N GLN A 447 6.82 -17.54 -1.63
CA GLN A 447 6.98 -16.49 -2.62
C GLN A 447 5.74 -16.38 -3.53
N ASN A 448 5.15 -17.52 -3.92
CA ASN A 448 3.92 -17.55 -4.72
C ASN A 448 2.72 -17.02 -3.93
N GLY A 449 2.58 -17.44 -2.66
CA GLY A 449 1.52 -16.95 -1.76
C GLY A 449 1.64 -15.46 -1.47
N MET A 450 2.84 -14.97 -1.16
CA MET A 450 3.12 -13.55 -0.94
C MET A 450 2.87 -12.72 -2.21
N GLY A 451 3.25 -13.25 -3.37
CA GLY A 451 2.96 -12.63 -4.68
C GLY A 451 1.46 -12.50 -4.92
N TRP A 452 0.68 -13.55 -4.63
CA TRP A 452 -0.77 -13.54 -4.76
C TRP A 452 -1.45 -12.51 -3.85
N VAL A 453 -1.16 -12.54 -2.55
CA VAL A 453 -1.80 -11.59 -1.61
C VAL A 453 -1.40 -10.15 -1.90
N SER A 454 -0.16 -9.92 -2.34
CA SER A 454 0.30 -8.61 -2.81
C SER A 454 -0.47 -8.15 -4.06
N MET A 455 -0.71 -9.04 -5.02
CA MET A 455 -1.57 -8.76 -6.18
C MET A 455 -2.98 -8.35 -5.73
N THR A 456 -3.60 -9.06 -4.79
CA THR A 456 -4.94 -8.69 -4.28
C THR A 456 -4.94 -7.33 -3.57
N ALA A 457 -3.83 -6.96 -2.90
CA ALA A 457 -3.66 -5.62 -2.35
C ALA A 457 -3.60 -4.55 -3.45
N ARG A 458 -2.93 -4.82 -4.58
CA ARG A 458 -2.89 -3.91 -5.73
C ARG A 458 -4.25 -3.74 -6.37
N VAL A 459 -5.03 -4.81 -6.50
CA VAL A 459 -6.43 -4.73 -6.94
C VAL A 459 -7.22 -3.81 -6.00
N GLY A 460 -7.05 -3.95 -4.68
CA GLY A 460 -7.66 -3.04 -3.70
C GLY A 460 -7.26 -1.57 -3.90
N ALA A 461 -5.98 -1.30 -4.17
CA ALA A 461 -5.50 0.05 -4.46
C ALA A 461 -6.08 0.63 -5.77
N MET A 462 -6.29 -0.21 -6.79
CA MET A 462 -6.89 0.21 -8.08
C MET A 462 -8.39 0.50 -7.95
N VAL A 463 -9.11 -0.26 -7.13
CA VAL A 463 -10.53 -0.08 -6.88
C VAL A 463 -10.79 1.15 -5.99
N ALA A 464 -9.84 1.55 -5.15
CA ALA A 464 -10.01 2.67 -4.23
C ALA A 464 -10.38 3.99 -4.93
N PRO A 465 -9.62 4.52 -5.91
CA PRO A 465 -10.02 5.74 -6.63
C PRO A 465 -11.38 5.61 -7.34
N MET A 466 -11.71 4.42 -7.85
CA MET A 466 -13.00 4.20 -8.52
C MET A 466 -14.17 4.40 -7.56
N VAL A 467 -14.05 3.92 -6.31
CA VAL A 467 -15.05 4.16 -5.25
C VAL A 467 -15.08 5.64 -4.84
N GLN A 468 -13.95 6.35 -4.90
CA GLN A 468 -13.90 7.78 -4.59
C GLN A 468 -14.74 8.60 -5.59
N LEU A 469 -14.73 8.22 -6.88
CA LEU A 469 -15.51 8.85 -7.94
C LEU A 469 -17.03 8.71 -7.71
N LEU A 470 -17.50 7.64 -7.07
CA LEU A 470 -18.92 7.50 -6.68
C LEU A 470 -19.36 8.60 -5.68
N GLY A 471 -18.41 9.27 -5.03
CA GLY A 471 -18.69 10.41 -4.14
C GLY A 471 -19.28 11.62 -4.86
N GLU A 472 -19.13 11.72 -6.18
CA GLU A 472 -19.74 12.80 -6.98
C GLU A 472 -21.26 12.65 -7.08
N THR A 473 -21.76 11.41 -7.11
CA THR A 473 -23.21 11.13 -7.12
C THR A 473 -23.78 11.02 -5.71
N THR A 474 -23.05 10.37 -4.79
CA THR A 474 -23.50 10.11 -3.42
C THR A 474 -22.38 10.34 -2.40
N ALA A 475 -22.41 11.48 -1.73
CA ALA A 475 -21.32 11.94 -0.86
C ALA A 475 -20.98 10.99 0.32
N TRP A 476 -21.95 10.24 0.86
CA TRP A 476 -21.75 9.34 2.01
C TRP A 476 -21.29 7.93 1.63
N LEU A 477 -21.47 7.52 0.37
CA LEU A 477 -21.26 6.14 -0.07
C LEU A 477 -19.78 5.71 -0.03
N PRO A 478 -18.80 6.51 -0.48
CA PRO A 478 -17.39 6.12 -0.41
C PRO A 478 -16.93 5.88 1.03
N GLY A 479 -17.36 6.73 1.97
CA GLY A 479 -17.04 6.57 3.39
C GLY A 479 -17.59 5.26 3.96
N LEU A 480 -18.84 4.91 3.61
CA LEU A 480 -19.44 3.64 4.06
C LEU A 480 -18.65 2.44 3.55
N ILE A 481 -18.23 2.46 2.28
CA ILE A 481 -17.47 1.36 1.68
C ILE A 481 -16.06 1.27 2.28
N TYR A 482 -15.34 2.41 2.42
CA TYR A 482 -14.01 2.44 3.02
C TYR A 482 -14.01 2.04 4.51
N GLY A 483 -15.11 2.28 5.24
CA GLY A 483 -15.25 1.84 6.62
C GLY A 483 -15.75 0.40 6.78
N GLY A 484 -16.74 -0.01 5.97
CA GLY A 484 -17.38 -1.32 6.06
C GLY A 484 -16.49 -2.48 5.62
N VAL A 485 -15.71 -2.31 4.55
CA VAL A 485 -14.83 -3.36 4.02
C VAL A 485 -13.75 -3.78 5.05
N PRO A 486 -13.05 -2.85 5.73
CA PRO A 486 -12.15 -3.19 6.86
C PRO A 486 -12.82 -3.92 8.03
N ILE A 487 -14.04 -3.56 8.40
CA ILE A 487 -14.75 -4.25 9.49
C ILE A 487 -15.02 -5.70 9.11
N LEU A 488 -15.59 -5.92 7.91
CA LEU A 488 -15.86 -7.27 7.42
C LEU A 488 -14.59 -8.09 7.31
N SER A 489 -13.52 -7.49 6.79
CA SER A 489 -12.21 -8.13 6.68
C SER A 489 -11.57 -8.45 8.03
N GLY A 490 -11.73 -7.57 9.02
CA GLY A 490 -11.31 -7.80 10.40
C GLY A 490 -12.02 -8.98 11.06
N LEU A 491 -13.30 -9.20 10.75
CA LEU A 491 -14.04 -10.40 11.19
C LEU A 491 -13.52 -11.66 10.50
N VAL A 492 -13.21 -11.58 9.20
CA VAL A 492 -12.57 -12.69 8.45
C VAL A 492 -11.19 -13.01 9.03
N ALA A 493 -10.46 -12.01 9.53
CA ALA A 493 -9.11 -12.18 10.07
C ALA A 493 -9.07 -13.11 11.30
N ILE A 494 -10.16 -13.23 12.06
CA ILE A 494 -10.30 -14.10 13.24
C ILE A 494 -10.21 -15.59 12.88
N PHE A 495 -10.56 -15.95 11.63
CA PHE A 495 -10.50 -17.34 11.18
C PHE A 495 -9.07 -17.82 10.91
N LEU A 496 -8.12 -16.91 10.72
CA LEU A 496 -6.73 -17.27 10.46
C LEU A 496 -6.05 -17.94 11.68
N PRO A 497 -5.09 -18.85 11.46
CA PRO A 497 -4.36 -19.52 12.53
C PRO A 497 -3.36 -18.59 13.20
N GLU A 498 -3.31 -18.61 14.54
CA GLU A 498 -2.36 -17.81 15.30
C GLU A 498 -0.93 -18.37 15.09
N THR A 499 0.05 -17.48 14.93
CA THR A 499 1.44 -17.84 14.62
C THR A 499 2.40 -17.55 15.77
N MET A 500 1.92 -16.90 16.84
CA MET A 500 2.75 -16.57 18.01
C MET A 500 3.47 -17.79 18.59
N SER A 501 4.80 -17.65 18.75
CA SER A 501 5.70 -18.65 19.34
C SER A 501 5.71 -20.02 18.64
N THR A 502 5.26 -20.09 17.38
CA THR A 502 5.34 -21.31 16.56
C THR A 502 6.51 -21.22 15.57
N PRO A 503 7.24 -22.32 15.31
CA PRO A 503 8.27 -22.33 14.27
C PRO A 503 7.62 -22.05 12.90
N LEU A 504 8.38 -21.63 11.89
CA LEU A 504 7.80 -21.42 10.56
C LEU A 504 7.44 -22.76 9.91
N PRO A 505 6.33 -22.85 9.17
CA PRO A 505 6.04 -24.04 8.39
C PRO A 505 7.08 -24.16 7.28
N GLU A 506 7.76 -25.31 7.24
CA GLU A 506 8.73 -25.61 6.18
C GLU A 506 8.04 -26.37 5.05
N THR A 507 7.04 -27.21 5.37
CA THR A 507 6.25 -27.95 4.39
C THR A 507 4.75 -27.67 4.47
N ILE A 508 4.04 -28.09 3.42
CA ILE A 508 2.58 -28.08 3.37
C ILE A 508 1.99 -28.96 4.48
N GLN A 509 2.57 -30.13 4.74
CA GLN A 509 2.16 -31.03 5.82
C GLN A 509 2.21 -30.34 7.18
N ASP A 510 3.25 -29.52 7.45
CA ASP A 510 3.35 -28.75 8.70
C ASP A 510 2.18 -27.76 8.87
N VAL A 511 1.60 -27.27 7.77
CA VAL A 511 0.42 -26.39 7.79
C VAL A 511 -0.86 -27.19 8.05
N GLU A 512 -0.99 -28.37 7.45
CA GLU A 512 -2.14 -29.26 7.66
C GLU A 512 -2.22 -29.76 9.10
N GLU A 513 -1.10 -30.17 9.68
CA GLU A 513 -1.01 -30.58 11.09
C GLU A 513 -1.39 -29.44 12.04
N ARG A 514 -0.96 -28.20 11.77
CA ARG A 514 -1.37 -27.03 12.56
C ARG A 514 -2.87 -26.81 12.53
N ILE A 515 -3.48 -26.93 11.36
CA ILE A 515 -4.92 -26.75 11.19
C ILE A 515 -5.69 -27.89 11.88
N ALA A 516 -5.21 -29.12 11.76
CA ALA A 516 -5.78 -30.29 12.44
C ALA A 516 -5.73 -30.13 13.98
N ASN A 517 -4.57 -29.73 14.51
CA ASN A 517 -4.39 -29.49 15.95
C ASN A 517 -5.28 -28.35 16.46
N LYS A 518 -5.44 -27.26 15.69
CA LYS A 518 -6.35 -26.15 16.05
C LYS A 518 -7.83 -26.59 16.05
N LYS A 519 -8.23 -27.45 15.12
CA LYS A 519 -9.59 -28.04 15.10
C LYS A 519 -9.82 -28.96 16.30
N CYS A 520 -8.84 -29.80 16.64
CA CYS A 520 -8.90 -30.69 17.80
C CYS A 520 -9.02 -29.89 19.11
N GLN A 521 -8.19 -28.87 19.33
CA GLN A 521 -8.27 -28.00 20.52
C GLN A 521 -9.60 -27.25 20.64
N ARG A 522 -10.20 -26.83 19.51
CA ARG A 522 -11.53 -26.21 19.51
C ARG A 522 -12.64 -27.20 19.85
N ALA A 523 -12.52 -28.46 19.42
CA ALA A 523 -13.47 -29.51 19.76
C ALA A 523 -13.41 -29.85 21.26
N THR A 524 -12.22 -29.97 21.84
CA THR A 524 -12.03 -30.23 23.28
C THR A 524 -12.58 -29.09 24.14
N LYS A 525 -12.29 -27.82 23.80
CA LYS A 525 -12.85 -26.67 24.53
C LYS A 525 -14.37 -26.53 24.42
N LYS A 526 -14.97 -27.01 23.32
CA LYS A 526 -16.42 -27.01 23.14
C LYS A 526 -17.09 -28.10 23.99
N GLN A 527 -16.43 -29.24 24.16
CA GLN A 527 -16.87 -30.32 25.07
C GLN A 527 -16.72 -29.96 26.56
N GLU A 528 -15.73 -29.14 26.93
CA GLU A 528 -15.59 -28.64 28.32
C GLU A 528 -16.56 -27.49 28.66
N ALA A 529 -17.12 -26.81 27.66
CA ALA A 529 -18.04 -25.69 27.83
C ALA A 529 -19.53 -26.10 27.76
N GLU A 530 -19.85 -27.34 27.39
CA GLU A 530 -21.17 -27.93 27.60
C GLU A 530 -21.30 -28.32 29.08
N PRO A 531 -22.31 -27.84 29.82
CA PRO A 531 -22.53 -28.30 31.18
C PRO A 531 -22.81 -29.80 31.15
N LYS A 532 -22.07 -30.57 31.94
CA LYS A 532 -22.43 -31.97 32.22
C LYS A 532 -23.80 -31.96 32.88
N ASP A 533 -24.84 -32.31 32.12
CA ASP A 533 -26.14 -32.71 32.66
C ASP A 533 -25.88 -33.90 33.61
N THR A 534 -25.76 -33.56 34.88
CA THR A 534 -25.72 -34.49 35.99
C THR A 534 -27.11 -34.40 36.58
N ASP A 535 -27.99 -35.33 36.22
CA ASP A 535 -29.07 -35.83 37.07
C ASP A 535 -29.87 -36.91 36.32
N SER A 536 -29.41 -38.16 36.43
CA SER A 536 -30.33 -39.31 36.42
C SER A 536 -30.34 -39.90 37.83
N PHE A 537 -31.42 -39.56 38.54
CA PHE A 537 -31.81 -39.96 39.89
C PHE A 537 -31.63 -41.47 40.17
N PRO A 538 -31.08 -41.86 41.34
CA PRO A 538 -31.34 -43.17 41.91
C PRO A 538 -32.71 -43.13 42.64
N LEU A 539 -33.69 -43.86 42.10
CA LEU A 539 -34.92 -44.18 42.82
C LEU A 539 -34.58 -44.95 44.10
N LYS A 540 -34.79 -44.31 45.25
CA LYS A 540 -34.81 -44.95 46.57
C LYS A 540 -36.05 -45.85 46.65
N GLU A 541 -35.82 -47.16 46.83
CA GLU A 541 -36.76 -48.03 47.53
C GLU A 541 -36.83 -47.62 49.01
N THR A 542 -38.04 -47.34 49.51
CA THR A 542 -38.54 -47.77 50.82
C THR A 542 -40.02 -47.39 50.94
N ALA A 543 -40.90 -48.39 50.82
CA ALA A 543 -42.04 -48.70 51.70
C ALA A 543 -42.92 -49.77 51.03
#